data_AF-A0A9D2D4U3-F1
#
_entry.id   AF-A0A9D2D4U3-F1
#
_cell.length_a   1.000
_cell.length_b   1.000
_cell.length_c   1.000
_cell.angle_alpha   90.00
_cell.angle_beta   90.00
_cell.angle_gamma   90.00
#
_symmetry.space_group_name_H-M   'P 1'
#
loop_
_entity.id
_entity.type
_entity.pdbx_description
1 polymer ?
#
loop_
_entity_poly.entity_id
_entity_poly.type
_entity_poly.pdbx_seq_one_letter_code
_entity_poly.pdbx_strand_id
1 'polypeptide(L)'
;MALQFILGSSGSGKTEYLYEKILKDAGEKPERMFYVIVPEQFTMQTQKELVSRQKNHAIMNIDVVSFDRLAYRIFDELGIQDLVVLEDTGKNLILRKLAADHQKKLTALKHNINRMGYIDQVK
;
A
#
# COMPACT_ATOMS: atom_id res chain seq x y z
N MET A 1 16.01 0.62 -18.87
CA MET A 1 14.69 0.87 -18.23
C MET A 1 14.22 2.23 -18.69
N ALA A 2 12.99 2.34 -19.19
CA ALA A 2 12.41 3.62 -19.60
C ALA A 2 11.42 4.07 -18.53
N LEU A 3 11.61 5.27 -18.00
CA LEU A 3 10.70 5.91 -17.05
C LEU A 3 9.87 6.95 -17.82
N GLN A 4 8.56 6.91 -17.67
CA GLN A 4 7.65 7.89 -18.26
C GLN A 4 6.91 8.63 -17.15
N PHE A 5 6.95 9.96 -17.18
CA PHE A 5 6.14 10.80 -16.31
C PHE A 5 4.85 11.20 -17.04
N ILE A 6 3.70 11.02 -16.38
CA ILE A 6 2.39 11.47 -16.85
C ILE A 6 1.89 12.52 -15.86
N LEU A 7 2.04 13.79 -16.23
CA LEU A 7 1.76 14.94 -15.36
C LEU A 7 0.52 15.70 -15.85
N GLY A 8 -0.18 16.38 -14.93
CA GLY A 8 -1.35 17.18 -15.24
C GLY A 8 -2.16 17.53 -13.99
N SER A 9 -2.98 18.58 -14.07
CA SER A 9 -3.88 19.02 -12.99
C SER A 9 -4.96 17.98 -12.66
N SER A 10 -5.67 18.14 -11.54
CA SER A 10 -6.85 17.31 -11.25
C SER A 10 -7.88 17.43 -12.39
N GLY A 11 -8.51 16.32 -12.77
CA GLY A 11 -9.45 16.28 -13.89
C GLY A 11 -8.82 16.21 -15.28
N SER A 12 -7.48 16.23 -15.42
CA SER A 12 -6.80 16.22 -16.73
C SER A 12 -6.82 14.86 -17.47
N GLY A 13 -7.56 13.85 -16.99
CA GLY A 13 -7.66 12.53 -17.63
C GLY A 13 -6.47 11.58 -17.44
N LYS A 14 -5.57 11.82 -16.48
CA LYS A 14 -4.39 10.94 -16.25
C LYS A 14 -4.77 9.48 -15.99
N THR A 15 -5.76 9.28 -15.11
CA THR A 15 -6.26 7.96 -14.73
C THR A 15 -6.86 7.23 -15.93
N GLU A 16 -7.66 7.94 -16.72
CA GLU A 16 -8.27 7.43 -17.95
C GLU A 16 -7.21 6.95 -18.93
N TYR A 17 -6.22 7.81 -19.22
CA TYR A 17 -5.11 7.51 -20.10
C TYR A 17 -4.33 6.26 -19.64
N LEU A 18 -4.03 6.16 -18.34
CA LEU A 18 -3.32 5.01 -17.78
C LEU A 18 -4.12 3.71 -17.94
N TYR A 19 -5.43 3.74 -17.70
CA TYR A 19 -6.29 2.58 -17.82
C TYR A 19 -6.39 2.11 -19.28
N GLU A 20 -6.62 3.02 -20.23
CA GLU A 20 -6.65 2.66 -21.65
C GLU A 20 -5.31 2.08 -22.12
N LYS A 21 -4.20 2.72 -21.72
CA LYS A 21 -2.86 2.27 -22.08
C LYS A 21 -2.56 0.88 -21.54
N ILE A 22 -2.82 0.62 -20.27
CA ILE A 22 -2.50 -0.67 -19.66
C ILE A 22 -3.39 -1.79 -20.20
N LEU A 23 -4.67 -1.51 -20.46
CA LEU A 23 -5.58 -2.48 -21.08
C LEU A 23 -5.15 -2.84 -22.50
N LYS A 24 -4.68 -1.86 -23.28
CA LYS A 24 -4.11 -2.09 -24.60
C LYS A 24 -2.83 -2.91 -24.52
N ASP A 25 -1.87 -2.48 -23.70
CA ASP A 25 -0.57 -3.16 -23.55
C ASP A 25 -0.74 -4.60 -23.05
N ALA A 26 -1.68 -4.83 -22.14
CA ALA A 26 -2.02 -6.14 -21.61
C ALA A 26 -2.68 -7.06 -22.65
N GLY A 27 -3.54 -6.51 -23.52
CA GLY A 27 -4.13 -7.25 -24.63
C GLY A 27 -3.12 -7.62 -25.72
N GLU A 28 -2.12 -6.77 -25.97
CA GLU A 28 -1.05 -7.03 -26.94
C GLU A 28 0.00 -8.04 -26.43
N LYS A 29 0.16 -8.17 -25.11
CA LYS A 29 1.18 -9.01 -24.47
C LYS A 29 0.56 -9.92 -23.39
N PRO A 30 -0.26 -10.91 -23.78
CA PRO A 30 -0.96 -11.78 -22.83
C PRO A 30 -0.01 -12.61 -21.95
N GLU A 31 1.23 -12.82 -22.37
CA GLU A 31 2.26 -13.56 -21.64
C GLU A 31 2.92 -12.75 -20.51
N ARG A 32 2.71 -11.43 -20.47
CA ARG A 32 3.31 -10.54 -19.47
C ARG A 32 2.29 -10.14 -18.41
N MET A 33 2.75 -10.13 -17.16
CA MET A 33 1.99 -9.54 -16.05
C MET A 33 2.22 -8.03 -15.97
N PHE A 34 1.13 -7.29 -15.84
CA PHE A 34 1.12 -5.85 -15.62
C PHE A 34 0.63 -5.57 -14.20
N TYR A 35 1.27 -4.61 -13.54
CA TYR A 35 0.92 -4.20 -12.19
C TYR A 35 0.42 -2.76 -12.18
N VAL A 36 -0.76 -2.54 -11.60
CA VAL A 36 -1.33 -1.23 -11.35
C VAL A 36 -1.24 -0.98 -9.85
N ILE A 37 -0.32 -0.11 -9.46
CA ILE A 37 -0.12 0.24 -8.05
C ILE A 37 -1.00 1.44 -7.71
N VAL A 38 -1.88 1.28 -6.73
CA VAL A 38 -2.79 2.32 -6.23
C VAL A 38 -2.75 2.40 -4.71
N PRO A 39 -3.17 3.52 -4.09
CA PRO A 39 -3.38 3.54 -2.65
C PRO A 39 -4.38 2.45 -2.24
N GLU A 40 -4.21 1.88 -1.06
CA GLU A 40 -4.97 0.71 -0.60
C GLU A 40 -6.49 0.91 -0.70
N GLN A 41 -6.95 2.13 -0.42
CA GLN A 41 -8.35 2.52 -0.46
C GLN A 41 -8.99 2.42 -1.84
N PHE A 42 -8.18 2.40 -2.92
CA PHE A 42 -8.66 2.42 -4.31
C PHE A 42 -8.55 1.07 -5.02
N THR A 43 -7.97 0.04 -4.39
CA THR A 43 -7.69 -1.25 -5.07
C THR A 43 -8.93 -1.86 -5.74
N MET A 44 -10.03 -2.02 -5.00
CA MET A 44 -11.28 -2.58 -5.53
C MET A 44 -11.95 -1.67 -6.56
N GLN A 45 -11.90 -0.35 -6.37
CA GLN A 45 -12.48 0.60 -7.32
C GLN A 45 -11.74 0.51 -8.66
N THR A 46 -10.42 0.56 -8.65
CA THR A 46 -9.59 0.46 -9.85
C THR A 46 -9.78 -0.88 -10.54
N GLN A 47 -9.84 -1.98 -9.79
CA GLN A 47 -10.08 -3.30 -10.37
C GLN A 47 -11.44 -3.40 -11.07
N LYS A 48 -12.51 -2.93 -10.41
CA LYS A 48 -13.86 -2.90 -11.00
C LYS A 48 -13.91 -2.06 -12.27
N GLU A 49 -13.24 -0.90 -12.26
CA GLU A 49 -13.18 0.00 -13.41
C GLU A 49 -12.48 -0.64 -14.61
N LEU A 50 -11.32 -1.26 -14.40
CA LEU A 50 -10.58 -1.97 -15.45
C LEU A 50 -11.36 -3.15 -16.02
N VAL A 51 -12.03 -3.92 -15.16
CA VAL A 51 -12.92 -5.02 -15.56
C VAL A 51 -14.09 -4.51 -16.41
N SER A 52 -14.75 -3.45 -15.97
CA SER A 52 -15.95 -2.91 -16.66
C SER A 52 -15.65 -2.34 -18.04
N ARG A 53 -14.39 -1.95 -18.29
CA ARG A 53 -13.93 -1.42 -19.58
C ARG A 53 -13.62 -2.52 -20.61
N GLN A 54 -13.45 -3.75 -20.16
CA GLN A 54 -13.19 -4.89 -21.03
C GLN A 54 -14.50 -5.48 -21.55
N LYS A 55 -14.59 -5.76 -22.85
CA LYS A 55 -15.77 -6.43 -23.45
C LYS A 55 -16.08 -7.76 -22.75
N ASN A 56 -15.03 -8.47 -22.37
CA ASN A 56 -15.13 -9.79 -21.75
C ASN A 56 -15.28 -9.71 -20.21
N HIS A 57 -15.33 -8.49 -19.64
CA HIS A 57 -15.44 -8.26 -18.20
C HIS A 57 -14.41 -9.04 -17.38
N ALA A 58 -13.18 -9.14 -17.89
CA ALA A 58 -12.10 -9.88 -17.25
C ALA A 58 -10.76 -9.19 -17.50
N ILE A 59 -9.89 -9.22 -16.48
CA ILE A 59 -8.49 -8.83 -16.57
C ILE A 59 -7.65 -10.02 -16.09
N MET A 60 -6.96 -10.69 -17.02
CA MET A 60 -6.25 -11.95 -16.74
C MET A 60 -4.79 -11.73 -16.37
N ASN A 61 -4.17 -10.69 -16.94
CA ASN A 61 -2.75 -10.38 -16.80
C ASN A 61 -2.49 -8.98 -16.25
N ILE A 62 -3.48 -8.40 -15.57
CA ILE A 62 -3.36 -7.12 -14.87
C ILE A 62 -3.70 -7.36 -13.41
N ASP A 63 -2.75 -7.06 -12.52
CA ASP A 63 -2.95 -7.14 -11.08
C ASP A 63 -3.00 -5.72 -10.48
N VAL A 64 -4.03 -5.46 -9.68
CA VAL A 64 -4.26 -4.15 -9.04
C VAL A 64 -3.94 -4.29 -7.57
N VAL A 65 -2.83 -3.70 -7.15
CA VAL A 65 -2.27 -3.90 -5.80
C VAL A 65 -1.92 -2.59 -5.12
N SER A 66 -1.97 -2.58 -3.79
CA SER A 66 -1.30 -1.55 -3.00
C SER A 66 0.16 -1.91 -2.78
N PHE A 67 0.95 -0.96 -2.27
CA PHE A 67 2.33 -1.25 -1.86
C PHE A 67 2.40 -2.35 -0.80
N ASP A 68 1.50 -2.33 0.19
CA ASP A 68 1.49 -3.35 1.25
C ASP A 68 1.21 -4.74 0.67
N ARG A 69 0.20 -4.87 -0.20
CA ARG A 69 -0.12 -6.14 -0.87
C ARG A 69 1.02 -6.63 -1.76
N LEU A 70 1.67 -5.72 -2.49
CA LEU A 70 2.82 -6.06 -3.31
C LEU A 70 3.98 -6.57 -2.45
N ALA A 71 4.23 -5.95 -1.29
CA ALA A 71 5.26 -6.40 -0.36
C ALA A 71 4.97 -7.80 0.19
N TYR A 72 3.75 -8.06 0.67
CA TYR A 72 3.36 -9.40 1.15
C TYR A 72 3.49 -10.46 0.06
N ARG A 73 3.08 -10.15 -1.17
CA ARG A 73 3.24 -11.06 -2.30
C ARG A 73 4.71 -11.40 -2.56
N ILE A 74 5.60 -10.41 -2.53
CA ILE A 74 7.04 -10.64 -2.69
C ILE A 74 7.58 -11.49 -1.53
N PHE A 75 7.13 -11.26 -0.30
CA PHE A 75 7.53 -12.07 0.86
C PHE A 75 7.08 -13.54 0.70
N ASP A 76 5.85 -13.77 0.27
CA ASP A 76 5.32 -15.10 -0.01
C ASP A 76 6.10 -15.79 -1.14
N GLU A 77 6.39 -15.09 -2.24
CA GLU A 77 7.19 -15.61 -3.36
C GLU A 77 8.63 -15.97 -2.95
N LEU A 78 9.19 -15.26 -1.97
CA LEU A 78 10.52 -15.53 -1.40
C LEU A 78 10.50 -16.56 -0.26
N GLY A 79 9.31 -17.06 0.13
CA GLY A 79 9.17 -18.02 1.23
C GLY A 79 9.40 -17.44 2.63
N ILE A 80 9.25 -16.12 2.79
CA ILE A 80 9.40 -15.44 4.08
C ILE A 80 8.07 -15.57 4.85
N GLN A 81 7.91 -16.68 5.56
CA GLN A 81 6.64 -17.04 6.21
C GLN A 81 6.49 -16.51 7.65
N ASP A 82 7.59 -16.18 8.32
CA ASP A 82 7.60 -15.79 9.74
C ASP A 82 7.60 -14.27 9.97
N LEU A 83 6.89 -13.51 9.14
CA LEU A 83 6.72 -12.08 9.36
C LEU A 83 5.58 -11.84 10.36
N VAL A 84 5.93 -11.74 11.65
CA VAL A 84 5.02 -11.21 12.67
C VAL A 84 4.92 -9.70 12.49
N VAL A 85 3.98 -9.25 11.66
CA VAL A 85 3.72 -7.82 11.47
C VAL A 85 2.95 -7.29 12.66
N LEU A 86 3.59 -6.41 13.42
CA LEU A 86 2.99 -5.80 14.59
C LEU A 86 2.03 -4.69 14.15
N GLU A 87 0.75 -4.89 14.42
CA GLU A 87 -0.28 -3.87 14.23
C GLU A 87 0.00 -2.62 15.08
N ASP A 88 -0.67 -1.52 14.73
CA ASP A 88 -0.47 -0.25 15.41
C ASP A 88 -0.75 -0.32 16.90
N THR A 89 -1.78 -1.06 17.31
CA THR A 89 -2.11 -1.33 18.71
C THR A 89 -0.96 -2.07 19.41
N GLY A 90 -0.39 -3.08 18.76
CA GLY A 90 0.74 -3.84 19.30
C GLY A 90 1.98 -2.96 19.50
N LYS A 91 2.31 -2.12 18.51
CA LYS A 91 3.40 -1.14 18.61
C LYS A 91 3.17 -0.20 19.81
N ASN A 92 1.95 0.28 19.98
CA ASN A 92 1.59 1.17 21.08
C ASN A 92 1.71 0.49 22.45
N LEU A 93 1.30 -0.77 22.58
CA LEU A 93 1.46 -1.53 23.81
C LEU A 93 2.93 -1.73 24.18
N ILE A 94 3.78 -2.05 23.19
CA ILE A 94 5.23 -2.19 23.40
C ILE A 94 5.85 -0.85 23.80
N LEU A 95 5.53 0.23 23.08
CA LEU A 95 6.01 1.58 23.40
C LEU A 95 5.58 2.00 24.81
N ARG A 96 4.35 1.66 25.22
CA ARG A 96 3.84 1.93 26.57
C ARG A 96 4.57 1.16 27.64
N LYS A 97 4.88 -0.11 27.38
CA LYS A 97 5.69 -0.93 28.30
C LYS A 97 7.10 -0.34 28.45
N LEU A 98 7.78 -0.07 27.34
CA LEU A 98 9.14 0.51 27.35
C LEU A 98 9.19 1.89 28.04
N ALA A 99 8.18 2.72 27.81
CA ALA A 99 8.01 4.01 28.46
C ALA A 99 7.92 3.89 29.98
N ALA A 100 7.15 2.92 30.48
CA ALA A 100 7.00 2.66 31.90
C ALA A 100 8.30 2.10 32.51
N ASP A 101 8.91 1.10 31.86
CA ASP A 101 10.13 0.43 32.32
C ASP A 101 11.33 1.40 32.39
N HIS A 102 11.37 2.40 31.50
CA HIS A 102 12.44 3.38 31.41
C HIS A 102 12.05 4.79 31.84
N GLN A 103 10.92 4.97 32.52
CA GLN A 103 10.38 6.29 32.88
C GLN A 103 11.39 7.17 33.64
N LYS A 104 12.25 6.57 34.47
CA LYS A 104 13.29 7.27 35.24
C LYS A 104 14.42 7.83 34.38
N LYS A 105 14.66 7.25 33.19
CA LYS A 105 15.69 7.66 32.23
C LYS A 105 15.18 8.69 31.22
N LEU A 106 13.86 8.88 31.14
CA LEU A 106 13.25 9.88 30.27
C LEU A 106 13.44 11.28 30.88
N THR A 107 13.89 12.22 30.06
CA THR A 107 14.05 13.63 30.45
C THR A 107 12.83 14.45 30.04
N ALA A 108 12.66 14.69 28.73
CA ALA A 108 11.56 15.52 28.21
C ALA A 108 10.20 14.82 28.26
N LEU A 109 10.16 13.50 27.99
CA LEU A 109 8.91 12.75 27.83
C LEU A 109 8.29 12.29 29.16
N LYS A 110 9.03 12.38 30.27
CA LYS A 110 8.71 11.75 31.57
C LYS A 110 7.33 12.09 32.13
N HIS A 111 6.88 13.35 31.97
CA HIS A 111 5.61 13.82 32.51
C HIS A 111 4.41 13.57 31.59
N ASN A 112 4.65 13.45 30.29
CA ASN A 112 3.58 13.34 29.30
C ASN A 112 3.34 11.90 28.85
N ILE A 113 4.28 10.97 29.09
CA ILE A 113 4.18 9.59 28.59
C ILE A 113 3.07 8.76 29.24
N ASN A 114 2.58 9.18 30.40
CA ASN A 114 1.43 8.57 31.06
C ASN A 114 0.09 9.16 30.60
N ARG A 115 0.08 10.22 29.78
CA ARG A 115 -1.15 10.79 29.23
C ARG A 115 -1.69 9.90 28.11
N MET A 116 -3.00 9.71 28.12
CA MET A 116 -3.71 8.99 27.07
C MET A 116 -3.47 9.69 25.72
N GLY A 117 -3.12 8.93 24.68
CA GLY A 117 -2.83 9.46 23.34
C GLY A 117 -1.41 10.01 23.12
N TYR A 118 -0.57 10.15 24.15
CA TYR A 118 0.79 10.67 23.96
C TYR A 118 1.70 9.68 23.22
N ILE A 119 1.51 8.38 23.46
CA ILE A 119 2.27 7.32 22.79
C ILE A 119 1.92 7.24 21.30
N ASP A 120 0.66 7.55 20.94
CA ASP A 120 0.21 7.57 19.55
C ASP A 120 0.88 8.69 18.74
N GLN A 121 1.34 9.76 19.41
CA GLN A 121 2.05 10.89 18.80
C GLN A 121 3.57 10.68 18.70
N VAL A 122 4.11 9.64 19.35
CA VAL A 122 5.55 9.32 19.32
C VAL A 122 5.89 8.39 18.14
N LYS A 123 4.90 7.77 17.51
CA LYS A 123 5.04 7.07 16.22
C LYS A 123 5.38 8.03 15.09
#